data_AF-A0A7W5E4W0-F1
#
_entry.id   AF-A0A7W5E4W0-F1
#
_cell.length_a   1.000
_cell.length_b   1.000
_cell.length_c   1.000
_cell.angle_alpha   90.00
_cell.angle_beta   90.00
_cell.angle_gamma   90.00
#
_symmetry.space_group_name_H-M   'P 1'
#
loop_
_entity.id
_entity.type
_entity.pdbx_description
1 polymer ?
#
loop_
_entity_poly.entity_id
_entity_poly.type
_entity_poly.pdbx_seq_one_letter_code
_entity_poly.pdbx_strand_id
1 'polypeptide(L)' 'MSDETPTPPFCTSRCQLIDLGRWFNEEIGVPFEGEPGDTPVEYRDETLPERDG' A
#
# COMPACT_ATOMS: atom_id res chain seq x y z
N MET A 1 -8.77 15.72 -15.24
CA MET A 1 -8.40 15.88 -13.83
C MET A 1 -7.20 16.80 -13.81
N SER A 2 -7.38 18.04 -13.39
CA SER A 2 -6.34 19.07 -13.53
C SER A 2 -5.29 18.88 -12.45
N ASP A 3 -4.05 18.66 -12.86
CA ASP A 3 -2.85 18.41 -12.04
C ASP A 3 -2.36 19.68 -11.30
N GLU A 4 -3.29 20.53 -10.84
CA GLU A 4 -2.98 21.90 -10.38
C GLU A 4 -2.75 22.00 -8.86
N THR A 5 -2.96 20.92 -8.11
CA THR A 5 -2.65 20.88 -6.68
C THR A 5 -1.20 20.44 -6.49
N PRO A 6 -0.49 20.84 -5.41
CA PRO A 6 0.84 20.32 -5.10
C PRO A 6 0.84 18.83 -4.71
N THR A 7 -0.35 18.24 -4.55
CA THR A 7 -0.55 16.89 -4.01
C THR A 7 -1.53 16.10 -4.87
N PRO A 8 -1.40 16.03 -6.21
CA PRO A 8 -2.30 15.19 -7.00
C PRO A 8 -2.07 13.72 -6.59
N PRO A 9 -3.11 12.87 -6.50
CA PRO A 9 -4.51 13.08 -6.92
C PRO A 9 -5.40 13.80 -5.88
N PHE A 10 -4.83 14.27 -4.78
CA PHE A 10 -5.57 14.88 -3.68
C PHE A 10 -5.88 16.36 -3.92
N CYS A 11 -7.02 16.77 -3.34
CA CYS A 11 -7.50 18.14 -3.38
C CYS A 11 -6.53 19.15 -2.73
N THR A 12 -5.81 18.72 -1.70
CA THR A 12 -4.92 19.51 -0.83
C THR A 12 -4.02 18.55 -0.02
N SER A 13 -3.00 19.08 0.67
CA SER A 13 -2.21 18.32 1.64
C SER A 13 -3.05 17.74 2.78
N ARG A 14 -4.16 18.38 3.18
CA ARG A 14 -5.07 17.82 4.19
C ARG A 14 -5.72 16.53 3.71
N CYS A 15 -6.20 16.50 2.47
CA CYS A 15 -6.78 15.30 1.85
C CYS A 15 -5.76 14.14 1.85
N GLN A 16 -4.51 14.40 1.48
CA GLN A 16 -3.42 13.43 1.48
C GLN A 16 -3.13 12.86 2.87
N LEU A 17 -3.01 13.72 3.89
CA LEU A 17 -2.69 13.30 5.26
C LEU A 17 -3.81 12.49 5.91
N ILE A 18 -5.07 12.81 5.60
CA ILE A 18 -6.22 12.03 6.08
C ILE A 18 -6.19 10.63 5.48
N ASP A 19 -5.93 10.51 4.18
CA ASP A 19 -5.86 9.20 3.51
C ASP A 19 -4.75 8.33 4.11
N LEU A 20 -3.55 8.91 4.28
CA LEU A 20 -2.44 8.23 4.94
C LEU A 20 -2.79 7.79 6.37
N GLY A 21 -3.50 8.65 7.12
CA GLY A 21 -3.99 8.32 8.46
C GLY A 21 -4.92 7.10 8.46
N ARG A 22 -5.83 6.99 7.48
CA ARG A 22 -6.73 5.83 7.36
C ARG A 22 -5.97 4.53 7.12
N TRP A 23 -4.91 4.57 6.31
CA TRP A 23 -4.04 3.41 6.09
C TRP A 23 -3.28 3.03 7.36
N PHE A 24 -2.65 3.99 8.04
CA PHE A 24 -1.87 3.71 9.26
C PHE A 24 -2.72 3.30 10.46
N ASN A 25 -3.95 3.78 10.54
CA ASN A 25 -4.91 3.36 11.56
C ASN A 25 -5.64 2.05 11.19
N GLU A 26 -5.25 1.38 10.08
CA GLU A 26 -5.86 0.15 9.59
C GLU A 26 -7.38 0.29 9.31
N GLU A 27 -7.85 1.51 9.02
CA GLU A 27 -9.24 1.77 8.61
C GLU A 27 -9.49 1.29 7.16
N ILE A 28 -8.42 1.13 6.38
CA ILE A 28 -8.42 0.52 5.05
C ILE A 28 -7.63 -0.78 5.12
N GLY A 29 -8.29 -1.89 4.78
CA GLY A 29 -7.68 -3.21 4.64
C GLY A 29 -7.76 -3.73 3.22
N VAL A 30 -6.84 -4.63 2.85
CA VAL A 30 -6.86 -5.35 1.59
C VAL A 30 -7.38 -6.76 1.86
N PRO A 31 -8.30 -7.31 1.04
CA PRO A 31 -8.74 -8.69 1.21
C PRO A 31 -7.56 -9.64 1.05
N PHE A 32 -7.53 -10.66 1.91
CA PHE A 32 -6.58 -11.75 1.81
C PHE A 32 -7.23 -12.92 1.04
N GLU A 33 -6.59 -13.33 -0.05
CA GLU A 33 -6.95 -14.54 -0.78
C GLU A 33 -6.02 -15.68 -0.34
N GLY A 34 -6.47 -16.52 0.59
CA GLY A 34 -5.73 -17.63 1.16
C GLY A 34 -6.37 -18.18 2.43
N GLU A 35 -5.89 -19.33 2.91
CA GLU A 35 -6.36 -19.95 4.15
C GLU A 35 -5.61 -19.40 5.38
N PRO A 36 -6.21 -19.45 6.59
CA PRO A 36 -5.53 -19.04 7.82
C PRO A 36 -4.22 -19.83 8.03
N GLY A 37 -3.08 -19.13 7.97
CA GLY A 37 -1.75 -19.74 8.11
C GLY A 37 -0.92 -19.72 6.82
N ASP A 38 -1.54 -19.38 5.69
CA ASP A 38 -0.80 -19.05 4.48
C ASP A 38 0.02 -17.78 4.72
N THR A 39 1.28 -17.78 4.29
CA THR A 39 2.16 -16.61 4.36
C THR A 39 1.70 -15.59 3.33
N PRO A 40 1.21 -14.40 3.75
CA PRO A 40 0.80 -13.38 2.80
C PRO A 40 2.06 -12.81 2.13
N VAL A 41 2.11 -12.95 0.80
CA VAL A 41 3.15 -12.44 -0.12
C VAL A 41 4.59 -12.65 0.35
N GLU A 42 5.31 -13.56 -0.31
CA GLU A 42 6.77 -13.69 -0.15
C GLU A 42 7.43 -12.30 -0.25
N TYR A 43 8.14 -11.89 0.79
CA TYR A 43 8.96 -10.68 0.77
C TYR A 43 10.02 -10.87 -0.32
N ARG A 44 9.84 -10.18 -1.44
CA ARG A 44 10.83 -10.13 -2.51
C ARG A 44 11.97 -9.23 -2.07
N ASP A 45 12.96 -9.84 -1.44
CA ASP A 45 14.25 -9.19 -1.22
C ASP A 45 15.02 -9.17 -2.54
N GLU A 46 15.04 -8.02 -3.21
CA GLU A 46 15.75 -7.83 -4.48
C GLU A 46 17.27 -7.97 -4.36
N THR A 47 17.81 -8.03 -3.13
CA THR A 47 19.24 -8.24 -2.87
C THR A 47 19.60 -9.71 -2.69
N LEU A 48 18.61 -10.60 -2.59
CA LEU A 48 18.83 -12.04 -2.54
C LEU A 48 18.79 -12.64 -3.96
N PRO A 49 19.72 -13.54 -4.31
CA PRO A 49 19.65 -14.23 -5.59
C PRO A 49 18.37 -15.09 -5.65
N GLU A 50 17.75 -15.13 -6.84
CA GLU A 50 16.61 -16.01 -7.10
C GLU A 50 17.02 -17.45 -6.78
N ARG A 51 16.30 -18.11 -5.86
CA ARG A 51 16.51 -19.53 -5.59
C ARG A 51 16.07 -20.29 -6.83
N ASP A 52 17.03 -20.68 -7.67
CA ASP A 52 16.82 -21.60 -8.78
C ASP A 52 16.05 -22.83 -8.27
N GLY A 53 14.90 -23.07 -8.89
CA GLY A 53 14.09 -24.28 -8.72
C GLY A 53 14.46 -25.34 -9.75
#